data_AF-A0A1F6KFV2-F1
#
_entry.id   AF-A0A1F6KFV2-F1
#
_cell.length_a   1.000
_cell.length_b   1.000
_cell.length_c   1.000
_cell.angle_alpha   90.00
_cell.angle_beta   90.00
_cell.angle_gamma   90.00
#
_symmetry.space_group_name_H-M   'P 1'
#
loop_
_entity.id
_entity.type
_entity.pdbx_description
1 polymer ?
#
loop_
_entity_poly.entity_id
_entity_poly.type
_entity_poly.pdbx_seq_one_letter_code
_entity_poly.pdbx_strand_id
1 'polypeptide(L)'
;MRKRTFLIFVAYIWSKTLLGLTFHPLMAVRLVTRRPILLPVIFSPIIGLIAFFVFGRIGAFLLDFYGSQRELIAIFLSTVLISILFWQALLIYLLINFLIALWKK
;
A
#
# COMPACT_ATOMS: atom_id res chain seq x y z
N MET A 1 -2.30 -5.19 25.99
CA MET A 1 -0.98 -5.49 25.37
C MET A 1 -0.08 -4.27 25.47
N ARG A 2 1.24 -4.43 25.68
CA ARG A 2 2.19 -3.29 25.61
C ARG A 2 2.11 -2.65 24.22
N LYS A 3 2.20 -1.32 24.13
CA LYS A 3 2.06 -0.54 22.87
C LYS A 3 2.94 -1.07 21.73
N ARG A 4 4.18 -1.52 22.04
CA ARG A 4 5.10 -2.15 21.08
C ARG A 4 4.56 -3.45 20.46
N THR A 5 4.00 -4.33 21.28
CA THR A 5 3.48 -5.62 20.82
C THR A 5 2.28 -5.43 19.90
N PHE A 6 1.43 -4.44 20.20
CA PHE A 6 0.32 -4.08 19.33
C PHE A 6 0.79 -3.54 17.98
N LEU A 7 1.79 -2.66 17.95
CA LEU A 7 2.38 -2.14 16.71
C LEU A 7 2.99 -3.25 15.84
N ILE A 8 3.75 -4.16 16.44
CA ILE A 8 4.35 -5.30 15.72
C ILE A 8 3.26 -6.20 15.14
N PHE A 9 2.21 -6.47 15.92
CA PHE A 9 1.09 -7.28 15.48
C PHE A 9 0.32 -6.64 14.32
N VAL A 10 0.05 -5.34 14.41
CA VAL A 10 -0.59 -4.57 13.34
C VAL A 10 0.28 -4.57 12.08
N ALA A 11 1.58 -4.32 12.20
CA ALA A 11 2.51 -4.35 11.07
C ALA A 11 2.58 -5.74 10.41
N TYR A 12 2.71 -6.80 11.21
CA TYR A 12 2.71 -8.19 10.71
C TYR A 12 1.43 -8.51 9.93
N ILE A 13 0.29 -8.18 10.53
CA ILE A 13 -1.01 -8.35 9.88
C ILE A 13 -1.06 -7.55 8.59
N TRP A 14 -0.61 -6.30 8.60
CA TRP A 14 -0.66 -5.42 7.45
C TRP A 14 0.17 -5.97 6.29
N SER A 15 1.42 -6.37 6.55
CA SER A 15 2.30 -7.00 5.56
C SER A 15 1.74 -8.31 5.02
N LYS A 16 1.19 -9.17 5.88
CA LYS A 16 0.55 -10.42 5.46
C LYS A 16 -0.66 -10.17 4.56
N THR A 17 -1.42 -9.12 4.85
CA THR A 17 -2.61 -8.74 4.09
C THR A 17 -2.24 -8.15 2.73
N LEU A 18 -1.20 -7.31 2.68
CA LEU A 18 -0.62 -6.78 1.44
C LEU A 18 -0.15 -7.92 0.53
N LEU A 19 0.64 -8.86 1.05
CA LEU A 19 1.09 -10.04 0.30
C LEU A 19 -0.08 -10.91 -0.16
N GLY A 20 -1.07 -11.14 0.72
CA GLY A 20 -2.27 -11.89 0.38
C GLY A 20 -3.07 -11.24 -0.75
N LEU A 21 -3.16 -9.91 -0.78
CA LEU A 21 -3.80 -9.18 -1.87
C LEU A 21 -3.06 -9.36 -3.19
N THR A 22 -1.72 -9.42 -3.18
CA THR A 22 -0.92 -9.64 -4.39
C THR A 22 -1.11 -11.04 -4.99
N PHE A 23 -1.07 -12.10 -4.18
CA PHE A 23 -1.11 -13.48 -4.68
C PHE A 23 -2.52 -14.08 -4.79
N HIS A 24 -3.41 -13.74 -3.85
CA HIS A 24 -4.78 -14.28 -3.78
C HIS A 24 -5.79 -13.16 -3.50
N PRO A 25 -5.97 -12.22 -4.45
CA PRO A 25 -6.71 -10.97 -4.24
C PRO A 25 -8.13 -11.18 -3.73
N LEU A 26 -8.89 -12.14 -4.29
CA LEU A 26 -10.27 -12.40 -3.89
C LEU A 26 -10.39 -12.99 -2.47
N MET A 27 -9.50 -13.92 -2.11
CA MET A 27 -9.48 -14.52 -0.78
C MET A 27 -9.08 -13.48 0.27
N ALA A 28 -8.09 -12.64 -0.05
CA ALA A 28 -7.61 -11.58 0.82
C ALA A 28 -8.66 -10.48 1.02
N VAL A 29 -9.35 -10.02 -0.04
CA VAL A 29 -10.46 -9.05 0.07
C VAL A 29 -11.57 -9.58 0.98
N ARG A 30 -11.92 -10.86 0.86
CA ARG A 30 -12.95 -11.50 1.71
C ARG A 30 -12.53 -11.58 3.18
N LEU A 31 -11.24 -11.78 3.43
CA LEU A 31 -10.64 -11.79 4.77
C LEU A 31 -10.61 -10.38 5.39
N VAL A 32 -10.25 -9.37 4.60
CA VAL A 32 -10.17 -7.96 5.00
C VAL A 32 -11.55 -7.41 5.34
N THR A 33 -12.54 -7.64 4.48
CA THR A 33 -13.91 -7.15 4.68
C THR A 33 -14.62 -7.79 5.86
N ARG A 34 -14.26 -9.03 6.24
CA ARG A 34 -14.84 -9.73 7.40
C ARG A 34 -14.21 -9.36 8.74
N ARG A 35 -13.04 -8.71 8.76
CA ARG A 35 -12.34 -8.36 10.01
C ARG A 35 -12.16 -6.84 10.11
N PRO A 36 -12.87 -6.16 11.02
CA PRO A 36 -12.84 -4.69 11.11
C PRO A 36 -11.44 -4.12 11.39
N ILE A 37 -10.59 -4.89 12.07
CA ILE A 37 -9.18 -4.54 12.35
C ILE A 37 -8.35 -4.42 11.06
N LEU A 38 -8.77 -5.07 9.97
CA LEU A 38 -8.07 -5.08 8.68
C LEU A 38 -8.58 -4.01 7.71
N LEU A 39 -9.69 -3.34 8.01
CA LEU A 39 -10.24 -2.27 7.17
C LEU A 39 -9.26 -1.13 6.88
N PRO A 40 -8.35 -0.71 7.79
CA PRO A 40 -7.35 0.32 7.50
C PRO A 40 -6.46 -0.01 6.30
N VAL A 41 -6.28 -1.29 5.98
CA VAL A 41 -5.48 -1.75 4.83
C VAL A 41 -6.07 -1.27 3.50
N ILE A 42 -7.39 -1.05 3.43
CA ILE A 42 -8.05 -0.54 2.22
C ILE A 42 -7.60 0.90 1.91
N PHE A 43 -7.23 1.68 2.93
CA PHE A 43 -6.73 3.04 2.77
C PHE A 43 -5.22 3.10 2.49
N SER A 44 -4.52 1.97 2.38
CA SER A 44 -3.10 1.94 2.06
C SER A 44 -2.69 2.75 0.81
N PRO A 45 -3.46 2.81 -0.30
CA PRO A 45 -3.07 3.63 -1.44
C PRO A 45 -3.21 5.13 -1.15
N ILE A 46 -4.21 5.55 -0.38
CA ILE A 46 -4.38 6.96 0.01
C ILE A 46 -3.23 7.37 0.95
N ILE A 47 -2.94 6.52 1.94
CA ILE A 47 -1.81 6.72 2.86
C ILE A 47 -0.49 6.74 2.08
N GLY A 48 -0.33 5.85 1.10
CA GLY A 48 0.83 5.78 0.21
C GLY A 48 1.00 7.04 -0.62
N LEU A 49 -0.07 7.58 -1.22
CA LEU A 49 -0.05 8.83 -1.99
C LEU A 49 0.28 10.04 -1.10
N ILE A 50 -0.35 10.15 0.07
CA ILE A 50 -0.06 11.22 1.03
C ILE A 50 1.41 11.15 1.47
N ALA A 51 1.88 9.96 1.86
CA ALA A 51 3.27 9.75 2.24
C ALA A 51 4.21 10.09 1.09
N PHE A 52 3.92 9.64 -0.14
CA PHE A 52 4.71 9.94 -1.32
C PHE A 52 4.80 11.45 -1.60
N PHE A 53 3.69 12.18 -1.46
CA PHE A 53 3.68 13.64 -1.63
C PHE A 53 4.51 14.36 -0.56
N VAL A 54 4.35 13.96 0.72
CA VAL A 54 5.11 14.53 1.84
C VAL A 54 6.61 14.22 1.69
N PHE A 55 6.98 12.96 1.46
CA PHE A 55 8.37 12.56 1.27
C PHE A 55 8.97 13.11 -0.01
N GLY A 56 8.20 13.23 -1.09
CA GLY A 56 8.63 13.87 -2.32
C GLY A 56 8.94 15.35 -2.11
N ARG A 57 8.12 16.05 -1.30
CA ARG A 57 8.37 17.45 -0.94
C ARG A 57 9.60 17.61 -0.06
N ILE A 58 9.77 16.75 0.95
CA ILE A 58 10.97 16.74 1.80
C ILE A 58 12.21 16.40 0.96
N GLY A 59 12.10 15.42 0.05
CA GLY A 59 13.14 15.03 -0.88
C GLY A 59 13.58 16.20 -1.77
N ALA A 60 12.63 16.97 -2.31
CA ALA A 60 12.93 18.17 -3.09
C ALA A 60 13.78 19.21 -2.32
N PHE A 61 13.51 19.41 -1.02
CA PHE A 61 14.32 20.30 -0.18
C PHE A 61 15.72 19.76 0.12
N LEU A 62 15.87 18.43 0.21
CA LEU A 62 17.16 17.78 0.49
C LEU A 62 18.04 17.62 -0.76
N LEU A 63 17.41 17.55 -1.94
CA LEU A 63 18.06 17.40 -3.24
C LEU A 63 18.97 18.57 -3.61
N ASP A 64 18.73 19.76 -3.05
CA ASP A 64 19.56 20.94 -3.27
C ASP A 64 20.90 20.88 -2.51
N PHE A 65 21.06 20.01 -1.49
CA PHE A 65 22.21 20.06 -0.57
C PHE A 65 23.08 18.80 -0.50
N TYR A 66 22.62 17.62 -0.95
CA TYR A 66 23.35 16.37 -0.72
C TYR A 66 23.41 15.42 -1.92
N GLY A 67 24.61 15.22 -2.49
CA GLY A 67 24.86 14.39 -3.68
C GLY A 67 24.53 12.89 -3.53
N SER A 68 25.12 12.18 -2.57
CA SER A 68 24.89 10.72 -2.41
C SER A 68 23.57 10.36 -1.71
N GLN A 69 23.09 11.23 -0.80
CA GLN A 69 21.80 11.02 -0.12
C GLN A 69 20.61 11.22 -1.06
N ARG A 70 20.79 12.07 -2.08
CA ARG A 70 19.83 12.26 -3.18
C ARG A 70 19.50 10.95 -3.89
N GLU A 71 20.49 10.12 -4.19
CA GLU A 71 20.26 8.85 -4.91
C GLU A 71 19.43 7.87 -4.07
N LEU A 72 19.74 7.76 -2.78
CA LEU A 72 18.95 6.94 -1.85
C LEU A 72 17.50 7.41 -1.73
N ILE A 73 17.29 8.73 -1.64
CA ILE A 73 15.94 9.32 -1.59
C ILE A 73 15.20 9.05 -2.91
N ALA A 74 15.87 9.19 -4.06
CA ALA A 74 15.29 8.92 -5.37
C ALA A 74 14.89 7.46 -5.53
N ILE A 75 15.73 6.51 -5.10
CA ILE A 75 15.42 5.07 -5.13
C ILE A 75 14.23 4.77 -4.21
N PHE A 76 14.21 5.33 -3.01
CA PHE A 76 13.11 5.13 -2.06
C PHE A 76 11.78 5.64 -2.64
N LEU A 77 11.75 6.88 -3.13
CA LEU A 77 10.57 7.47 -3.74
C LEU A 77 10.12 6.66 -4.98
N SER A 78 11.05 6.31 -5.88
CA SER A 78 10.72 5.50 -7.07
C SER A 78 10.09 4.16 -6.69
N THR A 79 10.62 3.50 -5.64
CA THR A 79 10.08 2.23 -5.13
C THR A 79 8.66 2.41 -4.58
N VAL A 80 8.41 3.48 -3.82
CA VAL A 80 7.07 3.81 -3.31
C VAL A 80 6.10 4.05 -4.46
N LEU A 81 6.51 4.81 -5.48
CA LEU A 81 5.68 5.10 -6.66
C LEU A 81 5.32 3.83 -7.43
N ILE A 82 6.29 2.94 -7.67
CA ILE A 82 6.06 1.63 -8.30
C ILE A 82 5.07 0.80 -7.47
N SER A 83 5.22 0.79 -6.15
CA SER A 83 4.31 0.06 -5.26
C SER A 83 2.87 0.59 -5.36
N ILE A 84 2.69 1.92 -5.42
CA ILE A 84 1.38 2.55 -5.63
C ILE A 84 0.80 2.16 -6.99
N LEU A 85 1.60 2.16 -8.07
CA LEU A 85 1.13 1.76 -9.40
C LEU A 85 0.65 0.31 -9.44
N PHE A 86 1.41 -0.62 -8.85
CA PHE A 86 0.97 -2.02 -8.74
C PHE A 86 -0.32 -2.16 -7.95
N TRP A 87 -0.48 -1.34 -6.90
CA TRP A 87 -1.71 -1.33 -6.12
C TRP A 87 -2.92 -0.84 -6.95
N GLN A 88 -2.74 0.21 -7.76
CA GLN A 88 -3.80 0.69 -8.67
C GLN A 88 -4.17 -0.37 -9.70
N ALA A 89 -3.18 -1.06 -10.29
CA ALA A 89 -3.42 -2.16 -11.21
C ALA A 89 -4.23 -3.29 -10.55
N LEU A 90 -3.93 -3.63 -9.30
CA LEU A 90 -4.68 -4.61 -8.52
C LEU A 90 -6.15 -4.21 -8.31
N LEU A 91 -6.39 -2.94 -7.98
CA LEU A 91 -7.75 -2.41 -7.81
C LEU A 91 -8.54 -2.47 -9.11
N ILE A 92 -7.92 -2.12 -10.24
CA ILE A 92 -8.53 -2.23 -11.57
C ILE A 92 -8.87 -3.69 -11.90
N TYR A 93 -7.93 -4.63 -11.66
CA TYR A 93 -8.17 -6.06 -11.86
C TYR A 93 -9.36 -6.58 -11.04
N LEU A 94 -9.45 -6.17 -9.77
CA LEU A 94 -10.57 -6.52 -8.89
C LEU A 94 -11.89 -5.92 -9.39
N LEU A 95 -11.88 -4.66 -9.83
CA LEU A 95 -13.05 -3.98 -10.39
C LEU A 95 -13.56 -4.69 -11.65
N ILE A 96 -12.66 -5.03 -12.58
CA ILE A 96 -13.01 -5.75 -13.81
C ILE A 96 -13.65 -7.10 -13.48
N ASN A 97 -13.05 -7.88 -12.57
CA ASN A 97 -13.60 -9.16 -12.15
C ASN A 97 -14.99 -9.02 -11.51
N PHE A 98 -15.19 -7.98 -10.70
CA PHE A 98 -16.50 -7.68 -10.11
C PHE A 98 -17.55 -7.36 -11.19
N LEU A 99 -17.21 -6.51 -12.16
CA LEU A 99 -18.11 -6.16 -13.26
C LEU A 99 -18.47 -7.38 -14.12
N ILE A 100 -17.50 -8.24 -14.45
CA ILE A 100 -17.74 -9.48 -15.19
C ILE A 100 -18.69 -10.40 -14.40
N ALA A 101 -18.48 -10.55 -13.09
CA ALA A 101 -19.34 -11.38 -12.24
C ALA A 101 -20.76 -10.81 -12.12
N LEU A 102 -20.91 -9.49 -12.07
CA LEU A 102 -22.21 -8.81 -12.07
C LEU A 102 -22.95 -9.02 -13.40
N TRP A 103 -22.24 -8.95 -14.52
CA TRP A 103 -22.84 -9.05 -15.86
C TRP A 103 -23.24 -10.49 -16.26
N LYS A 104 -22.63 -11.50 -15.64
CA LYS A 104 -23.02 -12.91 -15.80
C LYS A 104 -24.25 -13.32 -14.97
N LYS A 105 -24.81 -12.41 -14.19
CA LYS A 105 -25.95 -12.63 -13.30
C LYS A 105 -27.21 -12.01 -13.88
#